data_AF-A0A3D4UGE1-F1
#
_entry.id   AF-A0A3D4UGE1-F1
#
_cell.length_a   1.000
_cell.length_b   1.000
_cell.length_c   1.000
_cell.angle_alpha   90.00
_cell.angle_beta   90.00
_cell.angle_gamma   90.00
#
_symmetry.space_group_name_H-M   'P 1'
#
loop_
_entity.id
_entity.type
_entity.pdbx_description
1 polymer ?
#
loop_
_entity_poly.entity_id
_entity_poly.type
_entity_poly.pdbx_seq_one_letter_code
_entity_poly.pdbx_strand_id
1 'polypeptide(L)' 'MAIRIKSRGNESAEQLMRRFKKLCEKEGLTKDIRKKEYYEKPSERRNRARRKAAPRRP' A
#
# COMPACT_ATOMS: atom_id res chain seq x y z
N MET A 1 3.22 -9.17 4.28
CA MET A 1 4.48 -8.40 4.24
C MET A 1 4.67 -7.67 5.56
N ALA A 2 5.82 -7.83 6.19
CA ALA A 2 6.19 -7.01 7.35
C ALA A 2 7.06 -5.85 6.85
N ILE A 3 6.58 -4.61 7.02
CA ILE A 3 7.38 -3.41 6.72
C ILE A 3 8.44 -3.29 7.82
N ARG A 4 9.69 -3.61 7.48
CA ARG A 4 10.84 -3.49 8.40
C ARG A 4 11.64 -2.24 8.03
N ILE A 5 11.84 -1.36 9.00
CA ILE A 5 12.72 -0.19 8.88
C ILE A 5 13.75 -0.24 10.01
N LYS A 6 15.02 0.05 9.69
CA LYS A 6 16.10 0.20 10.65
C LYS A 6 16.58 1.65 10.62
N SER A 7 16.93 2.20 11.79
CA SER A 7 17.58 3.50 11.86
C SER A 7 18.98 3.41 11.23
N ARG A 8 19.38 4.46 10.51
CA ARG A 8 20.79 4.68 10.15
C ARG A 8 21.38 5.68 11.14
N GLY A 9 22.68 5.57 11.41
CA GLY A 9 23.36 6.32 12.47
C GLY A 9 23.26 7.86 12.37
N ASN A 10 22.99 8.41 11.18
CA ASN A 10 22.88 9.86 10.94
C ASN A 10 21.45 10.35 10.67
N GLU A 11 20.42 9.58 11.06
CA GLU A 11 19.03 9.97 10.76
C GLU A 11 18.29 10.49 11.99
N SER A 12 17.59 11.61 11.82
CA SER A 12 16.66 12.09 12.83
C SER A 12 15.40 11.22 12.88
N ALA A 13 14.72 11.22 14.03
CA ALA A 13 13.45 10.50 14.21
C ALA A 13 12.42 10.89 13.13
N GLU A 14 12.41 12.15 12.71
CA GLU A 14 11.49 12.66 11.70
C GLU A 14 11.80 12.08 10.29
N GLN A 15 13.08 11.95 9.93
CA GLN A 15 13.49 11.33 8.67
C GLN A 15 13.17 9.83 8.63
N LEU A 16 13.25 9.14 9.77
CA LEU A 16 12.79 7.76 9.91
C LEU A 16 11.28 7.63 9.67
N MET A 17 10.48 8.51 10.28
CA MET A 17 9.03 8.53 10.10
C MET A 17 8.62 8.82 8.65
N ARG A 18 9.31 9.73 7.96
CA ARG A 18 9.05 10.02 6.53
C ARG A 18 9.31 8.81 5.64
N ARG A 19 10.39 8.06 5.87
CA ARG A 19 10.69 6.83 5.11
C ARG A 19 9.72 5.71 5.43
N PHE A 20 9.33 5.57 6.70
CA PHE A 20 8.31 4.61 7.08
C PHE A 20 6.98 4.88 6.35
N LYS A 21 6.51 6.14 6.33
CA LYS A 21 5.32 6.54 5.56
C LYS A 21 5.45 6.19 4.08
N LYS A 22 6.59 6.52 3.46
CA LYS A 22 6.85 6.17 2.05
C LYS A 22 6.84 4.65 1.80
N LEU A 23 7.38 3.85 2.70
CA LEU A 23 7.34 2.38 2.58
C LEU A 23 5.90 1.85 2.69
N CYS A 24 5.10 2.36 3.62
CA CYS A 24 3.68 2.01 3.76
C CYS A 24 2.88 2.37 2.51
N GLU A 25 3.16 3.52 1.89
CA GLU A 25 2.53 3.95 0.64
C GLU A 25 2.93 3.07 -0.54
N LYS A 26 4.23 2.71 -0.63
CA LYS A 26 4.78 1.87 -1.70
C LYS A 26 4.22 0.45 -1.66
N GLU A 27 4.14 -0.14 -0.48
CA GLU A 27 3.53 -1.47 -0.27
C GLU A 27 2.01 -1.43 -0.47
N GLY A 28 1.40 -0.25 -0.57
CA GLY A 28 -0.04 -0.12 -0.75
C GLY A 28 -0.85 -0.60 0.47
N LEU A 29 -0.21 -0.69 1.64
CA LEU A 29 -0.81 -1.22 2.87
C LEU A 29 -2.15 -0.54 3.19
N THR A 30 -2.20 0.78 3.07
CA THR A 30 -3.43 1.56 3.32
C THR A 30 -4.54 1.24 2.33
N LYS A 31 -4.20 0.92 1.07
CA LYS A 31 -5.19 0.53 0.05
C LYS A 31 -5.70 -0.88 0.31
N ASP A 32 -4.85 -1.78 0.79
CA ASP A 32 -5.22 -3.15 1.13
C ASP A 32 -6.11 -3.23 2.38
N ILE A 33 -5.83 -2.39 3.39
CA ILE A 33 -6.69 -2.24 4.57
C ILE A 33 -8.08 -1.79 4.12
N ARG A 34 -8.19 -0.67 3.38
CA ARG A 34 -9.47 -0.18 2.84
C ARG A 34 -10.21 -1.19 1.96
N LYS A 35 -9.48 -2.03 1.24
CA LYS A 35 -10.07 -3.09 0.40
C LYS A 35 -10.69 -4.21 1.23
N LYS A 36 -10.15 -4.48 2.42
CA LYS A 36 -10.54 -5.58 3.31
C LYS A 36 -11.45 -5.14 4.46
N GLU A 37 -11.63 -3.83 4.66
CA GLU A 37 -12.53 -3.26 5.69
C GLU A 37 -13.97 -3.78 5.57
N TYR A 38 -14.44 -4.06 4.35
CA TYR A 38 -15.79 -4.56 4.10
C TYR A 38 -15.75 -5.83 3.26
N TYR A 39 -16.77 -6.67 3.45
CA TYR A 39 -16.95 -7.84 2.59
C TYR A 39 -17.20 -7.42 1.14
N GLU A 40 -16.27 -7.79 0.28
CA GLU A 40 -16.41 -7.66 -1.17
C GLU A 40 -16.84 -9.02 -1.75
N LYS A 41 -18.00 -9.05 -2.42
CA LYS A 41 -18.47 -10.22 -3.16
C LYS A 41 -17.42 -10.69 -4.18
N PRO A 42 -17.28 -12.00 -4.43
CA PRO A 42 -16.30 -12.52 -5.39
C PRO A 42 -16.44 -11.95 -6.81
N SER A 43 -17.66 -11.63 -7.25
CA SER A 43 -17.93 -10.98 -8.54
C SER A 43 -17.30 -9.59 -8.62
N GLU A 44 -17.52 -8.75 -7.60
CA GLU A 44 -16.98 -7.40 -7.50
C GLU A 44 -15.45 -7.42 -7.46
N ARG A 45 -14.87 -8.37 -6.71
CA ARG A 45 -13.42 -8.58 -6.65
C ARG A 45 -12.81 -8.88 -8.02
N ARG A 46 -13.45 -9.76 -8.80
CA ARG A 46 -13.05 -10.09 -10.19
C ARG A 46 -13.19 -8.89 -11.12
N ASN A 47 -14.30 -8.15 -11.03
CA ASN A 47 -14.55 -6.98 -11.86
C ASN A 47 -13.52 -5.86 -11.59
N ARG A 48 -13.20 -5.62 -10.31
CA ARG A 48 -12.16 -4.67 -9.90
C ARG A 48 -10.76 -5.08 -10.38
N ALA A 49 -10.42 -6.36 -10.32
CA ALA A 49 -9.14 -6.85 -10.83
C ALA A 49 -9.01 -6.61 -12.34
N ARG A 50 -10.07 -6.90 -13.10
CA ARG A 50 -10.13 -6.62 -14.56
C ARG A 50 -9.98 -5.14 -14.88
N ARG A 51 -10.66 -4.26 -14.14
CA ARG A 51 -10.53 -2.79 -14.31
C ARG A 51 -9.13 -2.28 -13.99
N LYS A 52 -8.44 -2.85 -12.99
CA LYS A 52 -7.06 -2.48 -12.64
C LYS A 52 -6.03 -2.98 -13.66
N ALA A 53 -6.30 -4.10 -14.33
CA ALA A 53 -5.45 -4.68 -15.36
C ALA A 53 -5.59 -3.98 -16.72
N ALA A 54 -6.69 -3.26 -16.94
CA ALA A 54 -6.85 -2.43 -18.12
C ALA A 54 -5.75 -1.35 -18.14
N PRO A 55 -5.02 -1.18 -19.26
CA PRO A 55 -4.00 -0.16 -19.36
C PRO A 55 -4.65 1.21 -19.14
N ARG A 56 -4.04 2.02 -18.26
CA ARG A 56 -4.37 3.44 -18.20
C ARG A 56 -3.97 4.02 -19.55
N ARG A 57 -4.96 4.36 -20.39
CA ARG A 57 -4.69 5.08 -21.64
C ARG A 57 -3.89 6.35 -21.30
N PRO A 58 -2.83 6.66 -22.05
CA PRO A 58 -2.12 7.93 -21.91
C PRO A 58 -3.04 9.12 -22.23
#